data_AF-G2I1B3-F1
#
_entry.id   AF-G2I1B3-F1
#
_cell.length_a   1.000
_cell.length_b   1.000
_cell.length_c   1.000
_cell.angle_alpha   90.00
_cell.angle_beta   90.00
_cell.angle_gamma   90.00
#
_symmetry.space_group_name_H-M   'P 1'
#
loop_
_entity.id
_entity.type
_entity.pdbx_description
1 polymer ?
#
loop_
_entity_poly.entity_id
_entity_poly.type
_entity_poly.pdbx_seq_one_letter_code
_entity_poly.pdbx_strand_id
1 'polypeptide(L)' 'MRRYSLRDNQWQRIKDLLPVREGYVGDTAADNRLLMEAVLYRYRAGIPWRDLPARLGDWKNVHRRLRRWC' A
#
# COMPACT_ATOMS: atom_id res chain seq x y z
N MET A 1 -3.34 -11.59 14.75
CA MET A 1 -2.51 -10.49 14.19
C MET A 1 -1.95 -10.94 12.84
N ARG A 2 -2.28 -10.28 11.71
CA ARG A 2 -1.70 -10.67 10.41
C ARG A 2 -0.22 -10.28 10.41
N ARG A 3 0.67 -11.26 10.21
CA ARG A 3 2.10 -11.01 10.04
C ARG A 3 2.25 -10.02 8.88
N TYR A 4 2.89 -8.87 9.15
CA TYR A 4 3.16 -7.76 8.22
C TYR A 4 2.07 -6.70 7.97
N SER A 5 0.89 -6.77 8.62
CA SER A 5 -0.13 -5.70 8.51
C SER A 5 0.28 -4.43 9.28
N LEU A 6 -0.14 -3.27 8.76
CA LEU A 6 0.14 -1.98 9.37
C LEU A 6 -0.85 -1.73 10.52
N ARG A 7 -0.33 -1.50 11.72
CA ARG A 7 -1.19 -1.16 12.88
C ARG A 7 -1.82 0.22 12.70
N ASP A 8 -2.99 0.43 13.27
CA ASP A 8 -3.71 1.71 13.17
C ASP A 8 -2.87 2.87 13.68
N ASN A 9 -2.15 2.70 14.79
CA ASN A 9 -1.28 3.75 15.33
C ASN A 9 -0.10 4.11 14.41
N GLN A 10 0.43 3.14 13.65
CA GLN A 10 1.46 3.40 12.64
C GLN A 10 0.86 4.10 11.43
N TRP A 11 -0.34 3.67 11.01
CA TRP A 11 -1.08 4.31 9.93
C TRP A 11 -1.36 5.79 10.20
N GLN A 12 -1.86 6.12 11.39
CA GLN A 12 -2.17 7.51 11.75
C GLN A 12 -0.96 8.45 11.69
N ARG A 13 0.26 7.92 11.88
CA ARG A 13 1.49 8.72 11.79
C ARG A 13 1.97 8.97 10.36
N ILE A 14 1.62 8.08 9.42
CA ILE A 14 2.14 8.14 8.04
C ILE A 14 1.12 8.63 7.03
N LYS A 15 -0.19 8.49 7.31
CA LYS A 15 -1.27 8.76 6.35
C LYS A 15 -1.19 10.17 5.74
N ASP A 16 -0.80 11.16 6.54
CA ASP A 16 -0.75 12.58 6.16
C ASP A 16 0.54 12.95 5.43
N LEU A 17 1.54 12.06 5.43
CA LEU A 17 2.77 12.19 4.65
C LEU A 17 2.62 11.65 3.23
N LEU A 18 1.51 10.97 2.95
CA LEU A 18 1.27 10.40 1.64
C LEU A 18 0.73 11.48 0.72
N PRO A 19 1.19 11.53 -0.55
CA PRO A 19 0.66 12.47 -1.51
C PRO A 19 -0.81 12.11 -1.77
N VAL A 20 -1.73 12.86 -1.15
CA VAL A 20 -3.15 12.82 -1.48
C VAL A 20 -3.33 13.67 -2.72
N ARG A 21 -3.63 13.06 -3.86
CA ARG A 21 -4.09 13.80 -5.04
C ARG A 21 -5.60 13.91 -4.97
N GLU A 22 -6.06 15.07 -4.50
CA GLU A 22 -7.47 15.43 -4.58
C GLU A 22 -7.96 15.27 -6.03
N GLY A 23 -9.02 14.49 -6.23
CA GLY A 23 -9.66 14.27 -7.53
C GLY A 23 -9.26 12.99 -8.28
N TYR A 24 -8.37 12.14 -7.76
CA TYR A 24 -8.06 10.84 -8.40
C TYR A 24 -8.87 9.68 -7.81
N VAL A 25 -9.60 8.97 -8.67
CA VAL A 25 -10.35 7.75 -8.28
C VAL A 25 -9.36 6.67 -7.84
N GLY A 26 -9.57 6.14 -6.63
CA GLY A 26 -8.70 5.16 -5.99
C GLY A 26 -7.63 5.75 -5.09
N ASP A 27 -7.65 7.06 -4.83
CA ASP A 27 -6.77 7.78 -3.89
C ASP A 27 -7.43 8.07 -2.53
N THR A 28 -8.27 7.14 -2.06
CA THR A 28 -8.89 7.24 -0.73
C THR A 28 -7.90 6.81 0.35
N ALA A 29 -8.12 7.23 1.60
CA ALA A 29 -7.31 6.81 2.74
C ALA A 29 -7.28 5.27 2.92
N ALA A 30 -8.38 4.58 2.61
CA ALA A 30 -8.44 3.12 2.64
C ALA A 30 -7.55 2.49 1.55
N ASP A 31 -7.59 3.05 0.34
CA ASP A 31 -6.75 2.59 -0.77
C ASP A 31 -5.27 2.87 -0.54
N ASN A 32 -4.94 4.01 0.11
CA ASN A 32 -3.57 4.37 0.49
C ASN A 32 -3.02 3.40 1.53
N ARG A 33 -3.86 3.03 2.52
CA ARG A 33 -3.48 2.05 3.53
C ARG A 33 -3.21 0.69 2.91
N LEU A 34 -4.10 0.22 2.03
CA LEU A 34 -3.94 -1.07 1.36
C LEU A 34 -2.67 -1.11 0.49
N LEU A 35 -2.39 -0.02 -0.23
CA LEU A 35 -1.14 0.14 -0.99
C LEU A 35 0.09 0.06 -0.08
N MET A 36 0.09 0.77 1.05
CA MET A 36 1.19 0.73 2.01
C MET A 36 1.38 -0.65 2.63
N GLU A 37 0.30 -1.35 2.95
CA GLU A 37 0.37 -2.73 3.41
C GLU A 37 0.96 -3.66 2.34
N ALA A 38 0.61 -3.48 1.07
CA ALA A 38 1.16 -4.23 -0.04
C ALA A 38 2.67 -4.02 -0.20
N VAL A 39 3.11 -2.75 -0.15
CA VAL A 39 4.52 -2.36 -0.27
C VAL A 39 5.34 -2.93 0.89
N LEU A 40 4.85 -2.76 2.12
CA LEU A 40 5.53 -3.27 3.32
C LEU A 40 5.55 -4.79 3.37
N TYR A 41 4.48 -5.46 2.94
CA TYR A 41 4.45 -6.91 2.84
C TYR A 41 5.55 -7.40 1.91
N ARG A 42 5.67 -6.80 0.70
CA ARG A 42 6.71 -7.16 -0.25
C ARG A 42 8.10 -7.01 0.34
N TYR A 43 8.41 -5.86 0.95
CA TYR A 43 9.73 -5.60 1.53
C TYR A 43 10.07 -6.54 2.68
N ARG A 44 9.10 -6.89 3.53
CA ARG A 44 9.32 -7.79 4.67
C ARG A 44 9.39 -9.27 4.27
N ALA A 45 8.61 -9.67 3.28
CA ALA A 45 8.58 -11.05 2.80
C ALA A 45 9.68 -11.34 1.75
N GLY A 46 10.30 -10.31 1.17
CA GLY A 46 11.36 -10.48 0.17
C GLY A 46 10.88 -11.06 -1.16
N ILE A 47 9.58 -10.98 -1.45
CA ILE A 47 8.97 -11.61 -2.63
C ILE A 47 9.01 -10.70 -3.88
N PRO A 48 8.99 -11.26 -5.09
CA PRO A 48 8.73 -10.47 -6.29
C PRO A 48 7.29 -9.92 -6.27
N TRP A 49 7.05 -8.83 -7.01
CA TRP A 49 5.70 -8.23 -7.10
C TRP A 49 4.64 -9.22 -7.58
N ARG A 50 5.00 -10.12 -8.51
CA ARG A 50 4.10 -11.10 -9.09
C ARG A 50 3.49 -12.07 -8.08
N ASP A 51 4.15 -12.27 -6.94
CA ASP A 51 3.72 -13.19 -5.89
C ASP A 51 2.97 -12.47 -4.76
N LEU A 52 2.64 -11.20 -4.96
CA LEU A 52 1.87 -10.43 -3.99
C LEU A 52 0.51 -11.10 -3.74
N PRO A 53 0.13 -11.36 -2.48
CA PRO A 53 -1.15 -11.96 -2.18
C PRO A 53 -2.33 -11.12 -2.68
N ALA A 54 -3.31 -11.75 -3.34
CA ALA A 54 -4.48 -11.08 -3.92
C ALA A 54 -5.28 -10.22 -2.93
N ARG A 55 -5.23 -10.54 -1.63
CA ARG A 55 -5.85 -9.74 -0.55
C ARG A 55 -5.29 -8.30 -0.44
N LEU A 56 -4.11 -8.05 -1.02
CA LEU A 56 -3.43 -6.75 -1.04
C LEU A 56 -3.67 -6.00 -2.36
N GLY A 57 -4.55 -6.53 -3.22
CA GLY A 57 -4.86 -6.00 -4.53
C GLY A 57 -4.02 -6.63 -5.65
N ASP A 58 -4.35 -6.26 -6.89
CA ASP A 58 -3.58 -6.65 -8.07
C ASP A 58 -2.19 -6.00 -8.03
N TRP A 59 -1.15 -6.84 -8.04
CA TRP A 59 0.24 -6.40 -8.02
C TRP A 59 0.58 -5.39 -9.11
N LYS A 60 -0.05 -5.47 -10.30
CA LYS A 60 0.19 -4.52 -11.40
C LYS A 60 -0.27 -3.12 -11.00
N ASN A 61 -1.44 -3.03 -10.37
CA ASN A 61 -2.02 -1.77 -9.92
C ASN A 61 -1.21 -1.19 -8.76
N VAL A 62 -0.86 -2.01 -7.77
CA VAL A 62 -0.02 -1.64 -6.63
C VAL A 62 1.32 -1.09 -7.11
N HIS A 63 2.04 -1.85 -7.96
CA HIS A 63 3.35 -1.44 -8.46
C HIS A 63 3.28 -0.18 -9.32
N ARG A 64 2.31 -0.10 -10.23
CA ARG A 64 2.08 1.09 -11.07
C ARG A 64 1.79 2.32 -10.23
N ARG A 65 1.00 2.19 -9.17
CA ARG A 65 0.64 3.29 -8.29
C ARG A 65 1.82 3.74 -7.44
N LEU A 66 2.59 2.81 -6.87
CA LEU A 66 3.83 3.13 -6.17
C LEU A 66 4.79 3.91 -7.07
N ARG A 67 4.97 3.48 -8.33
CA ARG A 67 5.78 4.18 -9.34
C ARG A 67 5.25 5.56 -9.78
N ARG A 68 4.02 5.93 -9.42
CA ARG A 68 3.48 7.29 -9.67
C ARG A 68 3.67 8.21 -8.47
N TRP A 69 3.91 7.64 -7.29
CA TRP A 69 4.16 8.38 -6.05
C TRP A 69 5.63 8.74 -5.88
N CYS A 70 6.55 7.90 -6.36
CA CYS A 70 7.98 8.18 -6.49
C CYS A 70 8.31 8.69 -7.89
#